data_AF-A0A530QQR0-F1
#
_entry.id   AF-A0A530QQR0-F1
#
_cell.length_a   1.000
_cell.length_b   1.000
_cell.length_c   1.000
_cell.angle_alpha   90.00
_cell.angle_beta   90.00
_cell.angle_gamma   90.00
#
_symmetry.space_group_name_H-M   'P 1'
#
loop_
_entity.id
_entity.type
_entity.pdbx_description
1 polymer ?
#
loop_
_entity_poly.entity_id
_entity_poly.type
_entity_poly.pdbx_seq_one_letter_code
_entity_poly.pdbx_strand_id
1 'polypeptide(L)' 'MNAHAFTSDVAFTPTVKAIQARKGSRVAYARVEERGGWQADITADLAAFIEAQTSVFLSTANGDGQPY' A
#
# COMPACT_ATOMS: atom_id res chain seq x y z
N MET A 1 2.90 19.38 -5.71
CA MET A 1 4.10 18.55 -5.92
C MET A 1 3.74 17.15 -5.47
N ASN A 2 3.79 16.15 -6.35
CA ASN A 2 3.46 14.78 -5.96
C ASN A 2 4.54 14.27 -4.99
N ALA A 3 4.19 14.10 -3.71
CA ALA A 3 5.14 13.81 -2.65
C ALA A 3 5.67 12.35 -2.66
N HIS A 4 5.20 11.53 -3.60
CA HIS A 4 5.53 10.11 -3.73
C HIS A 4 6.00 9.82 -5.14
N ALA A 5 7.29 9.49 -5.30
CA ALA A 5 7.89 9.11 -6.57
C ALA A 5 7.64 7.63 -6.88
N PHE A 6 7.49 6.80 -5.84
CA PHE A 6 7.17 5.39 -5.93
C PHE A 6 5.96 5.04 -5.06
N THR A 7 5.17 4.04 -5.47
CA THR A 7 4.05 3.55 -4.64
C THR A 7 4.50 3.01 -3.28
N SER A 8 5.75 2.55 -3.19
CA SER A 8 6.39 2.17 -1.94
C SER A 8 6.60 3.35 -0.97
N ASP A 9 6.54 4.61 -1.41
CA ASP A 9 6.65 5.78 -0.53
C ASP A 9 5.41 5.95 0.37
N VAL A 10 4.27 5.37 -0.03
CA VAL A 10 3.06 5.31 0.80
C VAL A 10 3.21 4.24 1.89
N ALA A 11 3.76 3.08 1.55
CA ALA A 11 3.96 1.98 2.51
C ALA A 11 5.17 2.18 3.42
N PHE A 12 6.23 2.85 2.92
CA PHE A 12 7.50 2.99 3.60
C PHE A 12 7.90 4.45 3.72
N THR A 13 7.84 4.96 4.96
CA THR A 13 8.42 6.26 5.30
C THR A 13 9.93 6.29 5.01
N PRO A 14 10.54 7.49 4.92
CA PRO A 14 12.00 7.61 4.80
C PRO A 14 12.76 6.80 5.87
N THR A 15 12.25 6.79 7.11
CA THR A 15 12.83 6.01 8.22
C THR A 15 12.76 4.51 7.96
N VAL A 16 11.63 4.00 7.45
CA VAL A 16 11.52 2.57 7.09
C VAL A 16 12.48 2.21 5.97
N LYS A 17 12.59 3.04 4.92
CA LYS A 17 13.53 2.84 3.81
C LYS A 17 14.99 2.84 4.29
N ALA A 18 15.36 3.68 5.26
CA ALA A 18 16.68 3.66 5.88
C ALA A 18 16.92 2.37 6.69
N ILE A 19 15.92 1.88 7.43
CA ILE A 19 16.00 0.61 8.15
C ILE A 19 16.15 -0.57 7.17
N GLN A 20 15.41 -0.56 6.05
CA GLN A 20 15.55 -1.57 4.99
C GLN A 20 16.97 -1.60 4.43
N ALA A 21 17.60 -0.43 4.24
CA ALA A 21 18.98 -0.36 3.77
C ALA A 21 19.94 -0.97 4.80
N ARG A 22 19.81 -0.58 6.08
CA ARG A 22 20.61 -1.12 7.18
C ARG A 22 20.44 -2.64 7.36
N LYS A 23 19.23 -3.16 7.11
CA LYS A 23 18.89 -4.59 7.23
C LYS A 23 19.01 -5.36 5.91
N GLY A 24 19.46 -4.71 4.83
CA GLY A 24 19.72 -5.34 3.52
C GLY A 24 18.51 -5.59 2.63
N SER A 25 17.27 -5.37 3.08
CA SER A 25 16.06 -5.61 2.27
C SER A 25 15.80 -4.54 1.22
N ARG A 26 16.49 -3.38 1.27
CA ARG A 26 16.19 -2.25 0.36
C ARG A 26 16.42 -2.59 -1.11
N VAL A 27 17.42 -3.42 -1.43
CA VAL A 27 17.73 -3.82 -2.81
C VAL A 27 16.56 -4.58 -3.44
N ALA A 28 15.86 -5.42 -2.67
CA ALA A 28 14.71 -6.15 -3.18
C ALA A 28 13.56 -5.20 -3.55
N TYR A 29 13.24 -4.23 -2.68
CA TYR A 29 12.19 -3.25 -2.96
C TYR A 29 12.57 -2.26 -4.08
N ALA A 30 13.84 -1.86 -4.18
CA ALA A 30 14.32 -1.01 -5.27
C ALA A 30 14.11 -1.68 -6.65
N ARG A 31 14.36 -2.99 -6.76
CA ARG A 31 14.06 -3.74 -8.00
C ARG A 31 12.58 -3.78 -8.35
N VAL A 32 11.69 -3.73 -7.35
CA VAL A 32 10.24 -3.62 -7.59
C VAL A 32 9.90 -2.22 -8.11
N GLU A 33 10.47 -1.18 -7.49
CA GLU A 33 10.33 0.22 -7.93
C GLU A 33 10.77 0.41 -9.38
N GLU A 34 11.94 -0.13 -9.76
CA GLU A 34 12.49 -0.09 -11.13
C GLU A 34 11.59 -0.81 -12.15
N ARG A 35 10.83 -1.82 -11.73
CA ARG A 35 9.88 -2.56 -12.57
C ARG A 35 8.50 -1.91 -12.67
N GLY A 36 8.35 -0.67 -12.18
CA GLY A 36 7.10 0.08 -12.19
C GLY A 36 6.38 0.11 -10.84
N GLY A 37 6.98 -0.44 -9.78
CA GLY A 37 6.40 -0.48 -8.44
C GLY A 37 5.19 -1.41 -8.34
N TRP A 38 4.39 -1.20 -7.30
CA TRP A 38 3.08 -1.83 -7.17
C TRP A 38 2.03 -1.05 -7.97
N GLN A 39 0.94 -1.73 -8.36
CA GLN A 39 -0.19 -1.09 -9.01
C GLN A 39 -0.76 0.05 -8.17
N ALA A 40 -0.89 1.23 -8.80
CA ALA A 40 -1.44 2.44 -8.21
C ALA A 40 -2.82 2.80 -8.76
N ASP A 41 -3.23 2.14 -9.85
CA ASP A 41 -4.43 2.48 -10.61
C ASP A 41 -5.55 1.48 -10.32
N ILE A 42 -6.77 1.99 -10.25
CA ILE A 42 -7.97 1.15 -10.26
C ILE A 42 -8.22 0.74 -11.71
N THR A 43 -7.99 -0.53 -12.04
CA THR A 43 -8.28 -1.06 -13.37
C THR A 43 -9.78 -1.09 -13.64
N ALA A 44 -10.19 -1.12 -14.91
CA ALA A 44 -11.61 -1.22 -15.28
C ALA A 44 -12.27 -2.46 -14.65
N ASP A 45 -11.57 -3.59 -14.64
CA ASP A 45 -12.06 -4.83 -14.03
C ASP A 45 -12.21 -4.71 -12.51
N LEU A 46 -11.26 -4.07 -11.83
CA LEU A 46 -11.35 -3.83 -10.39
C LEU A 46 -12.48 -2.85 -10.05
N ALA A 47 -12.66 -1.80 -10.85
CA ALA A 47 -13.76 -0.84 -10.70
C ALA A 47 -15.11 -1.55 -10.85
N ALA A 48 -15.30 -2.32 -11.92
CA ALA A 48 -16.52 -3.08 -12.17
C ALA A 48 -16.80 -4.11 -11.06
N PHE A 49 -15.74 -4.77 -10.57
CA PHE A 49 -15.86 -5.64 -9.40
C PHE A 49 -16.36 -4.85 -8.18
N ILE A 50 -15.75 -3.73 -7.80
CA ILE A 50 -16.18 -2.95 -6.63
C ILE A 50 -17.61 -2.44 -6.79
N GLU A 51 -17.97 -1.95 -7.98
CA GLU A 51 -19.31 -1.41 -8.29
C GLU A 51 -20.42 -2.46 -8.15
N ALA A 52 -20.13 -3.73 -8.46
CA ALA A 52 -21.09 -4.82 -8.32
C ALA A 52 -21.42 -5.17 -6.85
N GLN A 53 -20.67 -4.67 -5.87
CA GLN A 53 -20.85 -5.05 -4.46
C GLN A 53 -21.95 -4.22 -3.80
N THR A 54 -23.00 -4.90 -3.33
CA THR A 54 -24.11 -4.29 -2.57
C THR A 54 -23.96 -4.46 -1.05
N SER A 55 -22.91 -5.15 -0.60
CA SER A 55 -22.58 -5.34 0.82
C SER A 55 -21.06 -5.44 0.99
N VAL A 56 -20.56 -5.15 2.19
CA VAL A 56 -19.14 -5.21 2.53
C VAL A 56 -18.94 -5.82 3.91
N PHE A 57 -17.80 -6.49 4.11
CA PHE A 57 -17.33 -6.87 5.44
C PHE A 57 -16.62 -5.68 6.08
N LEU A 58 -16.92 -5.43 7.35
CA LEU A 58 -16.33 -4.34 8.12
C LEU A 58 -15.65 -4.92 9.36
N SER A 59 -14.43 -4.45 9.65
CA SER A 59 -13.82 -4.65 10.97
C SER A 59 -13.81 -3.31 11.67
N THR A 60 -14.41 -3.26 12.86
CA THR A 60 -14.55 -2.03 13.65
C THR A 60 -13.95 -2.22 15.03
N ALA A 61 -13.73 -1.12 15.75
CA ALA A 61 -13.37 -1.19 17.16
C ALA A 61 -14.30 -0.29 17.97
N ASN A 62 -14.66 -0.73 19.18
CA ASN A 62 -15.42 0.10 20.11
C ASN A 62 -14.53 1.20 20.73
N GLY A 63 -15.11 2.04 21.60
CA GLY A 63 -14.38 3.15 22.25
C GLY A 63 -13.18 2.69 23.10
N ASP A 64 -13.17 1.44 23.54
CA ASP A 64 -12.07 0.82 24.29
C ASP A 64 -11.05 0.11 23.38
N GLY A 65 -11.23 0.18 22.06
CA GLY A 65 -10.33 -0.43 21.08
C GLY A 65 -10.51 -1.93 20.87
N GLN A 66 -11.61 -2.53 21.35
CA GLN A 66 -11.90 -3.96 21.17
C GLN A 66 -12.48 -4.24 19.78
N PRO A 67 -12.01 -5.28 19.06
CA PRO A 67 -12.43 -5.55 17.69
C PRO A 67 -13.82 -6.19 17.59
N TYR A 68 -14.54 -5.86 16.52
CA TYR A 68 -15.78 -6.49 16.04
C TYR A 68 -15.69 -6.78 14.55
#